data_AF-A0A1D7Y835-F1
#
_entry.id   AF-A0A1D7Y835-F1
#
_cell.length_a   1.000
_cell.length_b   1.000
_cell.length_c   1.000
_cell.angle_alpha   90.00
_cell.angle_beta   90.00
_cell.angle_gamma   90.00
#
_symmetry.space_group_name_H-M   'P 1'
#
loop_
_entity.id
_entity.type
_entity.pdbx_description
1 polymer ?
#
loop_
_entity_poly.entity_id
_entity_poly.type
_entity_poly.pdbx_seq_one_letter_code
_entity_poly.pdbx_strand_id
1 'polypeptide(L)'
;MAETQGTSAGTPAPESQEDVKARKERERDELYALDISGVEWHCAPGTEEHEERVEIAYLPDGAVAMRSSLDHGTVLRYTEAEWRAFVLGARDGEFDLEPSERNGGLGA
;
A
#
# COMPACT_ATOMS: atom_id res chain seq x y z
N MET A 1 21.33 -9.76 -52.41
CA MET A 1 21.82 -8.78 -51.44
C MET A 1 20.63 -8.38 -50.59
N ALA A 2 20.72 -8.59 -49.29
CA ALA A 2 19.61 -8.46 -48.34
C ALA A 2 19.48 -7.02 -47.87
N GLU A 3 18.26 -6.47 -47.88
CA GLU A 3 17.95 -5.17 -47.29
C GLU A 3 17.06 -5.40 -46.07
N THR A 4 17.71 -5.47 -44.90
CA THR A 4 17.07 -5.46 -43.59
C THR A 4 16.69 -4.02 -43.23
N GLN A 5 15.41 -3.67 -43.33
CA GLN A 5 14.88 -2.43 -42.76
C GLN A 5 14.55 -2.68 -41.28
N GLY A 6 15.30 -2.03 -40.40
CA GLY A 6 15.11 -2.07 -38.96
C GLY A 6 13.81 -1.37 -38.54
N THR A 7 12.95 -2.10 -37.84
CA THR A 7 11.84 -1.51 -37.08
C THR A 7 12.42 -0.77 -35.89
N SER A 8 12.46 0.56 -35.99
CA SER A 8 12.70 1.45 -34.86
C SER A 8 11.53 1.32 -33.88
N ALA A 9 11.74 0.66 -32.75
CA ALA A 9 10.81 0.69 -31.62
C ALA A 9 10.83 2.11 -31.03
N GLY A 10 9.85 2.94 -31.41
CA GLY A 10 9.65 4.24 -30.78
C GLY A 10 9.25 4.06 -29.32
N THR A 11 9.99 4.69 -28.41
CA THR A 11 9.57 4.85 -27.02
C THR A 11 8.20 5.52 -27.00
N PRO A 12 7.16 4.94 -26.35
CA PRO A 12 5.87 5.60 -26.25
C PRO A 12 6.05 6.94 -25.52
N ALA A 13 5.39 7.98 -26.04
CA ALA A 13 5.36 9.29 -25.39
C ALA A 13 4.83 9.14 -23.95
N PRO A 14 5.31 9.96 -22.98
CA PRO A 14 4.81 9.90 -21.62
C PRO A 14 3.29 10.15 -21.62
N GLU A 15 2.55 9.30 -20.91
CA GLU A 15 1.10 9.42 -20.75
C GLU A 15 0.74 10.80 -20.18
N SER A 16 -0.41 11.35 -20.57
CA SER A 16 -0.87 12.60 -20.01
C SER A 16 -1.27 12.43 -18.53
N GLN A 17 -1.26 13.52 -17.76
CA GLN A 17 -1.68 13.47 -16.35
C GLN A 17 -3.14 13.03 -16.19
N GLU A 18 -4.00 13.37 -17.16
CA GLU A 18 -5.41 12.99 -17.18
C GLU A 18 -5.57 11.47 -17.37
N ASP A 19 -4.80 10.88 -18.27
CA ASP A 19 -4.80 9.44 -18.51
C ASP A 19 -4.32 8.67 -17.27
N VAL A 20 -3.25 9.16 -16.63
CA VAL A 20 -2.70 8.56 -15.39
C VAL A 20 -3.74 8.62 -14.26
N LYS A 21 -4.38 9.77 -14.06
CA LYS A 21 -5.42 9.95 -13.05
C LYS A 21 -6.60 9.01 -13.29
N ALA A 22 -7.10 8.97 -14.52
CA ALA A 22 -8.23 8.10 -14.87
C ALA A 22 -7.91 6.61 -14.66
N ARG A 23 -6.68 6.17 -14.95
CA ARG A 23 -6.23 4.80 -14.64
C ARG A 23 -6.25 4.54 -13.12
N LYS A 24 -5.66 5.43 -12.33
CA LYS A 24 -5.61 5.29 -10.86
C LYS A 24 -7.00 5.29 -10.23
N GLU A 25 -7.92 6.09 -10.73
CA GLU A 25 -9.31 6.11 -10.25
C GLU A 25 -10.01 4.77 -10.53
N ARG A 26 -9.85 4.19 -11.73
CA ARG A 26 -10.40 2.86 -12.02
C ARG A 26 -9.83 1.78 -11.12
N GLU A 27 -8.50 1.77 -10.95
CA GLU A 27 -7.81 0.81 -10.08
C GLU A 27 -8.28 0.92 -8.62
N ARG A 28 -8.40 2.15 -8.11
CA ARG A 28 -8.96 2.41 -6.78
C ARG A 28 -10.40 1.90 -6.69
N ASP A 29 -11.24 2.23 -7.66
CA ASP A 29 -12.66 1.88 -7.62
C ASP A 29 -12.86 0.36 -7.67
N GLU A 30 -12.08 -0.35 -8.49
CA GLU A 30 -12.01 -1.83 -8.52
C GLU A 30 -11.55 -2.40 -7.18
N LEU A 31 -10.50 -1.84 -6.59
CA LEU A 31 -9.97 -2.27 -5.30
C LEU A 31 -10.99 -2.08 -4.16
N TYR A 32 -11.74 -0.98 -4.17
CA TYR A 32 -12.79 -0.70 -3.19
C TYR A 32 -14.10 -1.48 -3.44
N ALA A 33 -14.32 -1.97 -4.65
CA ALA A 33 -15.44 -2.85 -4.98
C ALA A 33 -15.28 -4.29 -4.47
N LEU A 34 -14.05 -4.71 -4.10
CA LEU A 34 -13.81 -6.05 -3.56
C LEU A 34 -14.62 -6.29 -2.27
N ASP A 35 -15.23 -7.47 -2.18
CA ASP A 35 -15.83 -7.96 -0.94
C ASP A 35 -14.72 -8.42 0.02
N ILE A 36 -14.69 -7.79 1.19
CA ILE A 36 -13.71 -8.07 2.25
C ILE A 36 -14.38 -8.65 3.51
N SER A 37 -15.65 -9.04 3.44
CA SER A 37 -16.39 -9.54 4.60
C SER A 37 -15.84 -10.86 5.14
N GLY A 38 -15.19 -11.66 4.29
CA GLY A 38 -14.63 -12.97 4.64
C GLY A 38 -13.10 -13.03 4.76
N VAL A 39 -12.40 -11.89 4.74
CA VAL A 39 -10.93 -11.88 4.80
C VAL A 39 -10.43 -12.13 6.22
N GLU A 40 -9.27 -12.76 6.32
CA GLU A 40 -8.57 -12.93 7.59
C GLU A 40 -7.78 -11.66 7.93
N TRP A 41 -7.94 -11.18 9.16
CA TRP A 41 -7.25 -10.00 9.68
C TRP A 41 -6.09 -10.44 10.58
N HIS A 42 -4.92 -9.89 10.30
CA HIS A 42 -3.68 -10.18 11.01
C HIS A 42 -3.19 -8.94 11.74
N CYS A 43 -2.65 -9.13 12.94
CA CYS A 43 -1.94 -8.11 13.69
C CYS A 43 -0.46 -8.49 13.85
N ALA A 44 0.35 -7.57 14.36
CA ALA A 44 1.75 -7.83 14.64
C ALA A 44 1.90 -8.95 15.71
N PRO A 45 2.95 -9.78 15.64
CA PRO A 45 3.25 -10.72 16.70
C PRO A 45 3.52 -9.99 18.03
N GLY A 46 2.93 -10.47 19.12
CA GLY A 46 3.15 -9.91 20.46
C GLY A 46 2.27 -8.71 20.83
N THR A 47 1.31 -8.32 19.98
CA THR A 47 0.23 -7.40 20.39
C THR A 47 -0.85 -8.17 21.15
N GLU A 48 -1.24 -7.67 22.32
CA GLU A 48 -2.33 -8.25 23.11
C GLU A 48 -3.71 -7.85 22.55
N GLU A 49 -4.74 -8.67 22.78
CA GLU A 49 -6.07 -8.45 22.22
C GLU A 49 -6.72 -7.13 22.68
N HIS A 50 -6.30 -6.62 23.84
CA HIS A 50 -6.80 -5.40 24.48
C HIS A 50 -6.06 -4.12 24.08
N GLU A 51 -4.94 -4.22 23.35
CA GLU A 51 -4.17 -3.06 22.90
C GLU A 51 -4.71 -2.51 21.58
N GLU A 52 -4.63 -1.19 21.40
CA GLU A 52 -4.83 -0.56 20.09
C GLU A 52 -3.75 -1.06 19.14
N ARG A 53 -4.16 -1.55 17.98
CA ARG A 53 -3.27 -2.15 16.99
C ARG A 53 -3.76 -1.89 15.57
N VAL A 54 -2.82 -1.91 14.65
CA VAL A 54 -3.11 -1.96 13.22
C VAL A 54 -3.35 -3.40 12.82
N GLU A 55 -4.42 -3.63 12.06
CA GLU A 55 -4.72 -4.92 11.46
C GLU A 55 -4.63 -4.82 9.94
N ILE A 56 -4.09 -5.86 9.32
CA ILE A 56 -4.01 -5.98 7.86
C ILE A 56 -4.68 -7.26 7.37
N ALA A 57 -5.23 -7.22 6.16
CA ALA A 57 -5.74 -8.39 5.47
C ALA A 57 -5.17 -8.45 4.04
N TYR A 58 -4.72 -9.63 3.64
CA TYR A 58 -4.24 -9.86 2.27
C TYR A 58 -5.42 -10.05 1.33
N LEU A 59 -5.40 -9.33 0.21
CA LEU A 59 -6.41 -9.35 -0.83
C LEU A 59 -5.85 -10.01 -2.11
N PRO A 60 -6.70 -10.29 -3.12
CA PRO A 60 -6.22 -10.73 -4.44
C PRO A 60 -5.17 -9.79 -5.04
N ASP A 61 -4.37 -10.33 -5.97
CA ASP A 61 -3.34 -9.60 -6.71
C ASP A 61 -2.30 -8.87 -5.83
N GLY A 62 -2.09 -9.35 -4.61
CA GLY A 62 -1.12 -8.79 -3.67
C GLY A 62 -1.55 -7.47 -3.02
N ALA A 63 -2.80 -7.05 -3.22
CA ALA A 63 -3.36 -5.89 -2.52
C ALA A 63 -3.52 -6.15 -1.02
N VAL A 64 -3.62 -5.07 -0.24
CA VAL A 64 -3.72 -5.12 1.22
C VAL A 64 -4.80 -4.18 1.72
N ALA A 65 -5.67 -4.67 2.60
CA ALA A 65 -6.55 -3.84 3.41
C ALA A 65 -5.91 -3.58 4.78
N MET A 66 -6.08 -2.37 5.31
CA MET A 66 -5.56 -1.95 6.62
C MET A 66 -6.65 -1.22 7.40
N ARG A 67 -6.74 -1.49 8.71
CA ARG A 67 -7.67 -0.80 9.63
C ARG A 67 -7.07 -0.68 11.04
N SER A 68 -7.69 0.17 11.86
CA SER A 68 -7.44 0.21 13.30
C SER A 68 -8.33 -0.81 14.01
N SER A 69 -7.83 -1.47 15.06
CA SER A 69 -8.65 -2.32 15.94
C SER A 69 -9.72 -1.52 16.72
N LEU A 70 -9.63 -0.19 16.77
CA LEU A 70 -10.61 0.68 17.41
C LEU A 70 -11.74 1.12 16.48
N ASP A 71 -11.53 1.06 15.16
CA ASP A 71 -12.54 1.42 14.16
C ASP A 71 -12.47 0.46 12.96
N HIS A 72 -13.35 -0.55 12.99
CA HIS A 72 -13.46 -1.52 11.90
C HIS A 72 -14.25 -0.99 10.69
N GLY A 73 -14.87 0.18 10.78
CA GLY A 73 -15.63 0.79 9.69
C GLY A 73 -14.74 1.50 8.67
N THR A 74 -13.59 2.00 9.10
CA THR A 74 -12.62 2.68 8.24
C THR A 74 -11.55 1.72 7.76
N VAL A 75 -11.66 1.27 6.52
CA VAL A 75 -10.70 0.37 5.88
C VAL A 75 -9.98 1.08 4.73
N LEU A 76 -8.67 1.23 4.87
CA LEU A 76 -7.78 1.67 3.79
C LEU A 76 -7.40 0.48 2.93
N ARG A 77 -7.32 0.65 1.61
CA ARG A 77 -6.92 -0.42 0.68
C ARG A 77 -5.79 0.07 -0.21
N TYR A 78 -4.78 -0.75 -0.37
CA TYR A 78 -3.57 -0.47 -1.14
C TYR A 78 -3.39 -1.51 -2.22
N THR A 79 -2.96 -1.08 -3.40
CA THR A 79 -2.48 -2.00 -4.44
C THR A 79 -1.17 -2.66 -3.98
N GLU A 80 -0.75 -3.75 -4.62
CA GLU A 80 0.56 -4.37 -4.34
C GLU A 80 1.70 -3.34 -4.44
N ALA A 81 1.66 -2.50 -5.48
CA ALA A 81 2.70 -1.49 -5.72
C ALA A 81 2.73 -0.42 -4.61
N GLU A 82 1.57 0.06 -4.18
CA GLU A 82 1.46 1.04 -3.09
C GLU A 82 1.91 0.43 -1.76
N TRP A 83 1.46 -0.79 -1.45
CA TRP A 83 1.85 -1.49 -0.23
C TRP A 83 3.35 -1.74 -0.19
N ARG A 84 3.94 -2.18 -1.31
CA ARG A 84 5.39 -2.37 -1.42
C ARG A 84 6.15 -1.07 -1.19
N ALA A 85 5.69 0.04 -1.77
CA ALA A 85 6.30 1.34 -1.56
C ALA A 85 6.21 1.77 -0.08
N PHE A 86 5.04 1.59 0.55
CA PHE A 86 4.83 1.87 1.96
C PHE A 86 5.78 1.07 2.86
N VAL A 87 5.87 -0.25 2.66
CA VAL A 87 6.76 -1.12 3.45
C VAL A 87 8.23 -0.75 3.26
N LEU A 88 8.64 -0.38 2.04
CA LEU A 88 10.01 0.05 1.78
C LEU A 88 10.33 1.37 2.50
N GLY A 89 9.42 2.36 2.46
CA GLY A 89 9.60 3.62 3.20
C GLY A 89 9.64 3.40 4.71
N ALA A 90 8.75 2.57 5.24
CA ALA A 90 8.74 2.20 6.66
C ALA A 90 10.06 1.54 7.09
N ARG A 91 10.62 0.65 6.26
CA ARG A 91 11.92 0.01 6.52
C ARG A 91 13.11 0.95 6.39
N ASP A 92 12.97 2.02 5.61
CA ASP A 92 13.98 3.08 5.49
C ASP A 92 13.93 4.08 6.66
N GLY A 93 13.04 3.84 7.64
CA GLY A 93 12.94 4.64 8.85
C GLY A 93 12.06 5.88 8.72
N GLU A 94 11.19 5.97 7.70
CA GLU A 94 10.29 7.12 7.52
C GLU A 94 9.35 7.35 8.72
N PHE A 95 9.11 6.30 9.51
CA PHE A 95 8.30 6.35 10.74
C PHE A 95 9.11 6.22 12.03
N ASP A 96 10.45 6.20 11.95
CA ASP A 96 11.28 6.17 13.14
C ASP A 96 11.14 7.51 13.86
N LEU A 97 10.64 7.47 15.09
CA LEU A 97 10.40 8.67 15.88
C LEU A 97 11.69 9.07 16.57
N GLU A 98 12.07 10.35 16.43
CA GLU A 98 13.10 10.93 17.27
C GLU A 98 12.70 10.76 18.75
N PRO A 99 13.63 10.33 19.63
CA PRO A 99 13.34 10.17 21.04
C PRO A 99 12.80 11.48 21.63
N SER A 100 11.58 11.44 22.13
CA SER A 100 10.94 12.59 22.80
C SER A 100 10.24 12.14 24.08
N GLU A 101 9.97 13.08 24.98
CA GLU A 101 9.29 12.80 26.27
C GLU A 101 7.94 12.08 26.07
N ARG A 102 7.28 12.30 24.93
CA ARG A 102 5.96 11.71 24.62
C ARG A 102 6.02 10.25 24.19
N ASN A 103 7.17 9.79 23.67
CA ASN A 103 7.37 8.42 23.21
C ASN A 103 8.34 7.66 24.13
N GLY A 104 8.56 8.15 25.36
CA GLY A 104 9.43 7.50 26.37
C GLY A 104 10.93 7.65 26.12
N GLY A 105 11.35 8.54 25.21
CA GLY A 105 12.74 8.63 24.71
C GLY A 105 13.71 9.48 25.55
N LEU A 106 13.22 10.20 26.57
CA LEU A 106 14.06 11.02 27.45
C LEU A 106 14.00 10.47 28.88
N GLY A 107 14.70 9.36 29.09
CA GLY A 107 14.73 8.67 30.39
C GLY A 107 15.59 7.41 30.37
N ALA A 108 16.85 7.53 29.96
CA ALA A 108 17.91 6.54 30.21
C ALA A 108 19.20 7.25 30.62
#